data_AF-X1RFF2-F1
#
_entry.id   AF-X1RFF2-F1
#
_cell.length_a   1.000
_cell.length_b   1.000
_cell.length_c   1.000
_cell.angle_alpha   90.00
_cell.angle_beta   90.00
_cell.angle_gamma   90.00
#
_symmetry.space_group_name_H-M   'P 1'
#
loop_
_entity.id
_entity.type
_entity.pdbx_description
1 polymer ?
#
loop_
_entity_poly.entity_id
_entity_poly.type
_entity_poly.pdbx_seq_one_letter_code
_entity_poly.pdbx_strand_id
1 'polypeptide(L)'
;MIVGDTVRVHMGVDYRGPAISGKVHVSYGRQDTWFNEDGNKQSDVNVSFDQSMNWVPYEIICDVPIGGATGTGYDLYAKIMGVPGPDIFSLTLFNVLDVLGEAEFQNFEITSYEKV
;
A
#
# COMPACT_ATOMS: atom_id res chain seq x y z
N MET A 1 -10.07 1.95 6.98
CA MET A 1 -10.62 1.38 5.72
C MET A 1 -11.41 0.14 6.06
N ILE A 2 -12.30 -0.30 5.18
CA ILE A 2 -13.12 -1.51 5.32
C ILE A 2 -12.63 -2.56 4.32
N VAL A 3 -12.83 -3.85 4.63
CA VAL A 3 -12.62 -4.92 3.65
C VAL A 3 -13.45 -4.64 2.39
N GLY A 4 -12.81 -4.70 1.22
CA GLY A 4 -13.40 -4.34 -0.07
C GLY A 4 -13.07 -2.93 -0.55
N ASP A 5 -12.53 -2.06 0.31
CA ASP A 5 -11.98 -0.77 -0.11
C ASP A 5 -10.77 -0.96 -1.04
N THR A 6 -10.37 0.11 -1.71
CA THR A 6 -9.10 0.18 -2.44
C THR A 6 -8.31 1.38 -1.94
N VAL A 7 -7.06 1.15 -1.57
CA VAL A 7 -6.12 2.20 -1.17
C VAL A 7 -5.21 2.51 -2.36
N ARG A 8 -5.17 3.79 -2.74
CA ARG A 8 -4.23 4.29 -3.75
C ARG A 8 -2.92 4.69 -3.10
N VAL A 9 -1.82 4.06 -3.51
CA VAL A 9 -0.47 4.35 -3.03
C VAL A 9 0.29 5.13 -4.10
N HIS A 10 0.74 6.33 -3.73
CA HIS A 10 1.60 7.18 -4.55
C HIS A 10 3.05 6.98 -4.14
N MET A 11 3.92 6.69 -5.10
CA MET A 11 5.35 6.45 -4.88
C MET A 11 6.15 7.34 -5.82
N GLY A 12 7.26 7.87 -5.31
CA GLY A 12 8.22 8.65 -6.09
C GLY A 12 9.56 7.93 -6.17
N VAL A 13 10.18 7.94 -7.34
CA VAL A 13 11.56 7.46 -7.53
C VAL A 13 12.29 8.34 -8.55
N ASP A 14 13.54 8.69 -8.25
CA ASP A 14 14.42 9.30 -9.24
C ASP A 14 15.19 8.22 -9.99
N TYR A 15 15.15 8.24 -11.32
CA TYR A 15 15.81 7.26 -12.18
C TYR A 15 16.86 7.90 -13.08
N ARG A 16 17.99 7.20 -13.26
CA ARG A 16 18.96 7.42 -14.33
C ARG A 16 19.56 6.08 -14.76
N GLY A 17 19.76 5.88 -16.05
CA GLY A 17 20.32 4.65 -16.61
C GLY A 17 19.78 4.32 -18.01
N PRO A 18 20.03 3.09 -18.51
CA PRO A 18 19.43 2.55 -19.74
C PRO A 18 17.90 2.49 -19.67
N ALA A 19 17.21 2.31 -20.80
CA ALA A 19 15.78 2.03 -20.74
C ALA A 19 15.52 0.68 -20.06
N ILE A 20 14.65 0.63 -19.05
CA ILE A 20 14.32 -0.62 -18.32
C ILE A 20 12.81 -0.70 -18.04
N SER A 21 12.29 -1.92 -17.96
CA SER A 21 10.93 -2.17 -17.49
C SER A 21 10.95 -3.21 -16.39
N GLY A 22 9.99 -3.12 -15.49
CA GLY A 22 9.85 -4.00 -14.35
C GLY A 22 8.44 -3.92 -13.77
N LYS A 23 8.32 -4.24 -12.49
CA LYS A 23 7.08 -4.14 -11.74
C LYS A 23 7.35 -3.45 -10.42
N VAL A 24 6.38 -2.67 -9.96
CA VAL A 24 6.28 -2.29 -8.56
C VAL A 24 5.28 -3.19 -7.88
N HIS A 25 5.72 -3.83 -6.81
CA HIS A 25 4.91 -4.60 -5.90
C HIS A 25 4.65 -3.78 -4.65
N VAL A 26 3.39 -3.63 -4.27
CA VAL A 26 2.99 -2.97 -3.03
C VAL A 26 2.26 -3.97 -2.17
N SER A 27 2.64 -4.08 -0.89
CA SER A 27 1.99 -4.97 0.06
C SER A 27 1.78 -4.28 1.39
N TYR A 28 0.65 -4.61 2.03
CA TYR A 28 0.39 -4.27 3.43
C TYR A 28 0.29 -5.54 4.28
N GLY A 29 0.74 -5.45 5.51
CA GLY A 29 0.95 -6.62 6.34
C GLY A 29 1.29 -6.21 7.77
N ARG A 30 1.90 -7.13 8.52
CA ARG A 30 2.45 -6.81 9.84
C ARG A 30 3.92 -7.17 9.86
N GLN A 31 4.72 -6.26 10.40
CA GLN A 31 6.12 -6.47 10.66
C GLN A 31 6.28 -7.25 11.97
N ASP A 32 6.65 -8.52 11.84
CA ASP A 32 7.19 -9.30 12.96
C ASP A 32 8.74 -9.34 12.82
N THR A 33 9.36 -10.52 12.98
CA THR A 33 10.78 -10.71 12.63
C THR A 33 11.06 -10.46 11.14
N TRP A 34 10.05 -10.68 10.28
CA TRP A 34 10.06 -10.40 8.85
C TRP A 34 8.72 -9.75 8.47
N PHE A 35 8.67 -9.04 7.34
CA PHE A 35 7.39 -8.54 6.82
C PHE A 35 6.56 -9.72 6.31
N ASN A 36 5.37 -9.92 6.89
CA ASN A 36 4.49 -11.02 6.51
C ASN A 36 3.58 -10.59 5.35
N GLU A 37 4.04 -10.85 4.12
CA GLU A 37 3.26 -10.66 2.90
C GLU A 37 2.11 -11.67 2.85
N ASP A 38 0.87 -11.18 2.92
CA ASP A 38 -0.34 -11.96 2.68
C ASP A 38 -0.78 -11.74 1.23
N GLY A 39 -0.99 -12.82 0.46
CA GLY A 39 -1.34 -12.75 -0.96
C GLY A 39 -2.64 -12.00 -1.27
N ASN A 40 -3.50 -11.80 -0.27
CA ASN A 40 -4.72 -10.97 -0.40
C ASN A 40 -4.50 -9.49 -0.06
N LYS A 41 -3.27 -9.10 0.30
CA LYS A 41 -2.92 -7.76 0.81
C LYS A 41 -1.83 -7.10 -0.04
N GLN A 42 -1.92 -7.26 -1.35
CA GLN A 42 -0.89 -6.80 -2.28
C GLN A 42 -1.44 -6.50 -3.66
N SER A 43 -0.69 -5.72 -4.43
CA SER A 43 -0.97 -5.42 -5.84
C SER A 43 0.32 -5.13 -6.59
N ASP A 44 0.32 -5.43 -7.90
CA ASP A 44 1.44 -5.20 -8.80
C ASP A 44 1.05 -4.21 -9.89
N VAL A 45 1.95 -3.29 -10.21
CA VAL A 45 1.83 -2.39 -11.37
C VAL A 45 3.09 -2.49 -12.24
N ASN A 46 2.90 -2.60 -13.56
CA ASN A 46 4.03 -2.56 -14.49
C ASN A 46 4.58 -1.14 -14.56
N VAL A 47 5.90 -1.01 -14.58
CA VAL A 47 6.60 0.29 -14.68
C VAL A 47 7.66 0.23 -15.77
N SER A 48 7.90 1.38 -16.39
CA SER A 48 8.95 1.58 -17.39
C SER A 48 9.67 2.88 -17.12
N PHE A 49 10.99 2.84 -17.21
CA PHE A 49 11.87 4.00 -17.05
C PHE A 49 12.64 4.20 -18.35
N ASP A 50 12.59 5.41 -18.88
CA ASP A 50 13.28 5.77 -20.11
C ASP A 50 14.79 5.92 -19.88
N GLN A 51 15.57 5.71 -20.95
CA GLN A 51 17.00 5.97 -20.89
C GLN A 51 17.26 7.44 -20.55
N SER A 52 18.04 7.67 -19.50
CA SER A 52 18.47 9.02 -19.12
C SER A 52 19.84 9.00 -18.45
N MET A 53 20.70 9.96 -18.81
CA MET A 53 21.96 10.21 -18.11
C MET A 53 21.80 11.21 -16.95
N ASN A 54 20.64 11.86 -16.86
CA ASN A 54 20.26 12.74 -15.74
C ASN A 54 19.27 12.02 -14.82
N TRP A 55 19.22 12.41 -13.55
CA TRP A 55 18.14 11.97 -12.66
C TRP A 55 16.81 12.57 -13.12
N VAL A 56 15.82 11.71 -13.31
CA VAL A 56 14.46 12.09 -13.72
C VAL A 56 13.48 11.54 -12.69
N PRO A 57 12.56 12.35 -12.15
CA PRO A 57 11.55 11.89 -11.22
C PRO A 57 10.44 11.13 -11.95
N TYR A 58 10.01 10.02 -11.36
CA TYR A 58 8.85 9.23 -11.78
C TYR A 58 7.85 9.14 -10.63
N GLU A 59 6.58 9.33 -10.96
CA GLU A 59 5.46 8.99 -10.08
C GLU A 59 4.92 7.61 -10.48
N ILE A 60 4.72 6.75 -9.49
CA ILE A 60 4.16 5.42 -9.66
C ILE A 60 2.92 5.34 -8.76
N ILE A 61 1.80 4.93 -9.36
CA ILE A 61 0.53 4.77 -8.65
C ILE A 61 0.17 3.30 -8.66
N CYS A 62 -0.09 2.75 -7.48
CA CYS A 62 -0.58 1.38 -7.32
C CYS A 62 -1.85 1.38 -6.47
N ASP A 63 -2.92 0.83 -7.02
CA ASP A 63 -4.17 0.62 -6.31
C ASP A 63 -4.13 -0.76 -5.66
N VAL A 64 -4.21 -0.78 -4.32
CA VAL A 64 -4.13 -1.99 -3.50
C VAL A 64 -5.52 -2.29 -2.94
N PRO A 65 -6.15 -3.41 -3.33
CA PRO A 65 -7.41 -3.82 -2.75
C PRO A 65 -7.21 -4.22 -1.29
N ILE A 66 -8.13 -3.79 -0.42
CA ILE A 66 -8.14 -4.15 0.99
C ILE A 66 -8.87 -5.49 1.15
N GLY A 67 -8.10 -6.57 1.19
CA GLY A 67 -8.57 -7.93 1.44
C GLY A 67 -8.04 -8.53 2.75
N GLY A 68 -8.47 -9.77 3.01
CA GLY A 68 -7.97 -10.57 4.12
C GLY A 68 -8.55 -10.19 5.49
N ALA A 69 -7.78 -10.46 6.55
CA ALA A 69 -8.23 -10.29 7.92
C ALA A 69 -8.34 -8.82 8.34
N THR A 70 -9.35 -8.53 9.14
CA THR A 70 -9.54 -7.23 9.80
C THR A 70 -8.52 -7.05 10.93
N GLY A 71 -8.30 -5.81 11.35
CA GLY A 71 -7.43 -5.48 12.47
C GLY A 71 -6.73 -4.15 12.30
N THR A 72 -5.99 -3.76 13.33
CA THR A 72 -5.26 -2.50 13.38
C THR A 72 -3.76 -2.70 13.21
N GLY A 73 -3.04 -1.60 12.95
CA GLY A 73 -1.59 -1.57 12.93
C GLY A 73 -0.99 -2.33 11.75
N TYR A 74 -1.61 -2.24 10.59
CA TYR A 74 -1.02 -2.76 9.36
C TYR A 74 0.04 -1.80 8.83
N ASP A 75 1.18 -2.37 8.46
CA ASP A 75 2.32 -1.72 7.84
C ASP A 75 2.19 -1.77 6.33
N LEU A 76 2.86 -0.87 5.62
CA LEU A 76 2.84 -0.77 4.16
C LEU A 76 4.27 -0.65 3.63
N TYR A 77 4.58 -1.38 2.56
CA TYR A 77 5.84 -1.20 1.85
C TYR A 77 5.68 -1.46 0.34
N ALA A 78 6.66 -1.02 -0.43
CA ALA A 78 6.76 -1.28 -1.86
C ALA A 78 8.16 -1.77 -2.26
N LYS A 79 8.25 -2.51 -3.35
CA LYS A 79 9.51 -2.90 -3.99
C LYS A 79 9.42 -2.83 -5.50
N ILE A 80 10.50 -2.39 -6.16
CA ILE A 80 10.69 -2.53 -7.60
C ILE A 80 11.34 -3.89 -7.86
N MET A 81 10.73 -4.69 -8.72
CA MET A 81 11.14 -6.04 -9.09
C MET A 81 11.26 -6.19 -10.60
N GLY A 82 11.90 -7.28 -11.05
CA GLY A 82 12.02 -7.60 -12.47
C GLY A 82 12.95 -6.67 -13.25
N VAL A 83 13.81 -5.94 -12.52
CA VAL A 83 14.86 -5.08 -13.04
C VAL A 83 16.22 -5.76 -12.85
N PRO A 84 17.27 -5.40 -13.61
CA PRO A 84 18.59 -5.99 -13.41
C PRO A 84 19.13 -5.76 -11.98
N GLY A 85 19.51 -6.84 -11.30
CA GLY A 85 20.02 -6.80 -9.92
C GLY A 85 19.00 -7.32 -8.90
N PRO A 86 19.25 -7.08 -7.60
CA PRO A 86 18.29 -7.39 -6.53
C PRO A 86 17.09 -6.42 -6.56
N ASP A 87 16.00 -6.82 -5.92
CA ASP A 87 14.84 -5.95 -5.72
C ASP A 87 15.23 -4.68 -4.95
N ILE A 88 14.59 -3.57 -5.30
CA ILE A 88 14.82 -2.26 -4.68
C ILE A 88 13.63 -1.95 -3.78
N PHE A 89 13.88 -1.85 -2.48
CA PHE A 89 12.84 -1.67 -1.47
C PHE A 89 12.62 -0.19 -1.13
N SER A 90 11.36 0.18 -0.91
CA SER A 90 11.01 1.41 -0.22
C SER A 90 11.35 1.31 1.28
N LEU A 91 11.22 2.42 1.99
CA LEU A 91 11.03 2.35 3.44
C LEU A 91 9.70 1.64 3.74
N THR A 92 9.67 0.85 4.81
CA THR A 92 8.43 0.34 5.39
C THR A 92 7.78 1.46 6.21
N LEU A 93 6.51 1.73 5.95
CA LEU A 93 5.69 2.61 6.78
C LEU A 93 4.98 1.76 7.83
N PHE A 94 5.16 2.11 9.11
CA PHE A 94 4.65 1.31 10.22
C PHE A 94 3.31 1.83 10.75
N ASN A 95 2.38 0.92 11.05
CA ASN A 95 1.06 1.17 11.64
C ASN A 95 0.25 2.25 10.91
N VAL A 96 0.19 2.15 9.59
CA VAL A 96 -0.44 3.16 8.73
C VAL A 96 -1.87 2.80 8.30
N LEU A 97 -2.30 1.54 8.44
CA LEU A 97 -3.64 1.09 8.05
C LEU A 97 -4.36 0.35 9.19
N ASP A 98 -5.63 0.71 9.38
CA ASP A 98 -6.59 -0.04 10.18
C ASP A 98 -7.73 -0.54 9.28
N VAL A 99 -7.95 -1.86 9.27
CA VAL A 99 -8.95 -2.55 8.44
C VAL A 99 -10.12 -2.99 9.32
N LEU A 100 -11.25 -2.32 9.14
CA LEU A 100 -12.51 -2.60 9.81
C LEU A 100 -13.27 -3.71 9.06
N GLY A 101 -13.91 -4.59 9.81
CA GLY A 101 -14.77 -5.64 9.26
C GLY A 101 -16.22 -5.23 9.10
N GLU A 102 -16.69 -4.37 9.99
CA GLU A 102 -18.08 -3.94 10.11
C GLU A 102 -18.10 -2.47 10.55
N ALA A 103 -19.27 -1.84 10.50
CA ALA A 103 -19.44 -0.50 11.04
C ALA A 103 -19.28 -0.50 12.57
N GLU A 104 -18.45 0.39 13.09
CA GLU A 104 -18.25 0.59 14.52
C GLU A 104 -19.03 1.82 15.00
N PHE A 105 -19.70 1.70 16.14
CA PHE A 105 -20.47 2.76 16.77
C PHE A 105 -19.96 2.97 18.19
N GLN A 106 -19.81 4.23 18.60
CA GLN A 106 -19.45 4.59 19.97
C GLN A 106 -20.36 5.73 20.46
N ASN A 107 -20.67 5.76 21.76
CA ASN A 107 -21.52 6.78 22.39
C ASN A 107 -22.94 6.86 21.84
N PHE A 108 -23.56 5.71 21.54
CA PHE A 108 -24.97 5.64 21.15
C PHE A 108 -25.88 5.87 22.36
N GLU A 109 -26.55 7.02 22.44
CA GLU A 109 -27.43 7.40 23.55
C GLU A 109 -28.72 8.09 23.09
N ILE A 110 -29.77 7.98 23.92
CA ILE A 110 -30.99 8.78 23.78
C ILE A 110 -30.72 10.14 24.41
N THR A 111 -30.65 11.18 23.59
CA THR A 111 -30.36 12.54 24.06
C THR A 111 -31.61 13.31 24.50
N SER A 112 -32.80 12.91 24.06
CA SER A 112 -34.08 13.48 24.47
C SER A 112 -35.27 12.59 24.09
N TYR A 113 -36.46 12.90 24.62
CA TYR A 113 -37.73 12.35 24.17
C TYR A 113 -38.82 13.42 24.29
N GLU A 114 -39.85 13.33 23.44
CA GLU A 114 -41.06 14.14 23.56
C GLU A 114 -42.31 13.28 23.36
N LYS A 115 -43.45 13.80 23.81
CA LYS A 115 -44.75 13.18 23.57
C LYS A 115 -45.42 13.92 22.41
N VAL A 116 -45.81 13.17 21.38
CA VAL A 116 -46.60 13.65 20.23
C VAL A 116 -48.09 13.53 20.52
#